data_AF-A0AAV4LVR0-F1
#
_entry.id   AF-A0AAV4LVR0-F1
#
_cell.length_a   1.000
_cell.length_b   1.000
_cell.length_c   1.000
_cell.angle_alpha   90.00
_cell.angle_beta   90.00
_cell.angle_gamma   90.00
#
_symmetry.space_group_name_H-M   'P 1'
#
loop_
_entity.id
_entity.type
_entity.pdbx_description
1 polymer ?
#
loop_
_entity_poly.entity_id
_entity_poly.type
_entity_poly.pdbx_seq_one_letter_code
_entity_poly.pdbx_strand_id
1 'polypeptide(L)'
;MSSSYLCFINGKQHPQYLEWFYLLMVIDICGHWLHNYACALYSNTNHKDVKDAYFILRVYYQTKWLMVAAILMYESFLGAMYVRPMYPSGHIIHGFMTIVLYVSAPLFAYKTLTNFLQGVYGCSRIMRYDIETAN
;
A
#
# COMPACT_ATOMS: atom_id res chain seq x y z
N MET A 1 4.04 7.02 5.70
CA MET A 1 4.07 7.13 7.19
C MET A 1 2.78 7.70 7.79
N SER A 2 2.08 8.64 7.14
CA SER A 2 0.70 9.04 7.52
C SER A 2 -0.27 7.84 7.58
N SER A 3 -0.22 6.99 6.56
CA SER A 3 -0.96 5.73 6.43
C SER A 3 -0.81 4.76 7.63
N SER A 4 0.39 4.64 8.18
CA SER A 4 0.69 3.73 9.29
C SER A 4 0.07 4.21 10.61
N TYR A 5 0.02 5.54 10.80
CA TYR A 5 -0.65 6.15 11.95
C TYR A 5 -2.16 5.93 11.93
N LEU A 6 -2.78 6.05 10.74
CA LEU A 6 -4.20 5.75 10.56
C LEU A 6 -4.54 4.28 10.82
N CYS A 7 -3.68 3.34 10.43
CA CYS A 7 -3.84 1.91 10.77
C CYS A 7 -3.81 1.69 12.29
N PHE A 8 -2.91 2.36 13.02
CA PHE A 8 -2.79 2.23 14.48
C PHE A 8 -4.05 2.73 15.20
N ILE A 9 -4.56 3.90 14.80
CA ILE A 9 -5.78 4.47 15.39
C ILE A 9 -6.99 3.57 15.11
N ASN A 10 -7.14 3.09 13.86
CA ASN A 10 -8.22 2.17 13.51
C ASN A 10 -8.12 0.85 14.28
N GLY A 11 -6.90 0.32 14.50
CA GLY A 11 -6.67 -0.87 15.32
C GLY A 11 -7.13 -0.70 16.77
N LYS A 12 -6.96 0.50 17.35
CA LYS A 12 -7.47 0.83 18.70
C LYS A 12 -9.00 0.88 18.75
N GLN A 13 -9.65 1.43 17.72
CA GLN A 13 -11.10 1.57 17.66
C GLN A 13 -11.82 0.25 17.32
N HIS A 14 -11.16 -0.61 16.55
CA HIS A 14 -11.67 -1.90 16.11
C HIS A 14 -10.73 -3.05 16.51
N PRO A 15 -10.71 -3.44 17.81
CA PRO A 15 -9.78 -4.45 18.31
C PRO A 15 -9.95 -5.83 17.66
N GLN A 16 -11.13 -6.11 17.10
CA GLN A 16 -11.41 -7.36 16.37
C GLN A 16 -10.65 -7.50 15.05
N TYR A 17 -10.21 -6.38 14.45
CA TYR A 17 -9.48 -6.37 13.17
C TYR A 17 -8.01 -5.93 13.33
N LEU A 18 -7.53 -5.90 14.58
CA LEU A 18 -6.21 -5.40 14.94
C LEU A 18 -5.10 -6.14 14.17
N GLU A 19 -5.15 -7.47 14.12
CA GLU A 19 -4.17 -8.30 13.41
C GLU A 19 -4.07 -7.92 11.92
N TRP A 20 -5.20 -7.66 11.26
CA TRP A 20 -5.23 -7.25 9.87
C TRP A 20 -4.59 -5.87 9.64
N PHE A 21 -4.83 -4.91 10.54
CA PHE A 21 -4.19 -3.59 10.44
C PHE A 21 -2.68 -3.68 10.65
N TYR A 22 -2.21 -4.54 11.55
CA TYR A 22 -0.78 -4.78 11.74
C TYR A 22 -0.17 -5.45 10.51
N LEU A 23 -0.81 -6.47 9.93
CA LEU A 23 -0.33 -7.11 8.69
C LEU A 23 -0.26 -6.12 7.53
N LEU A 24 -1.29 -5.30 7.32
CA LEU A 24 -1.31 -4.26 6.29
C LEU A 24 -0.17 -3.26 6.47
N MET A 25 0.08 -2.83 7.71
CA MET A 25 1.18 -1.92 8.03
C MET A 25 2.55 -2.55 7.78
N VAL A 26 2.74 -3.81 8.17
CA VAL A 26 4.00 -4.54 7.92
C VAL A 26 4.23 -4.68 6.42
N ILE A 27 3.21 -5.07 5.64
CA ILE A 27 3.32 -5.20 4.19
C ILE A 27 3.65 -3.85 3.53
N ASP A 28 3.01 -2.76 3.96
CA ASP A 28 3.27 -1.42 3.42
C ASP A 28 4.71 -0.96 3.70
N ILE A 29 5.19 -1.12 4.94
CA ILE A 29 6.55 -0.73 5.33
C ILE A 29 7.58 -1.65 4.66
N CYS A 30 7.48 -2.96 4.86
CA CYS A 30 8.44 -3.92 4.32
C CYS A 30 8.48 -3.88 2.78
N GLY A 31 7.33 -3.76 2.11
CA GLY A 31 7.27 -3.67 0.66
C GLY A 31 8.03 -2.48 0.09
N HIS A 32 7.83 -1.28 0.65
CA HIS A 32 8.57 -0.09 0.23
C HIS A 32 10.06 -0.19 0.55
N TRP A 33 10.43 -0.68 1.75
CA TRP A 33 11.82 -0.77 2.17
C TRP A 33 12.60 -1.80 1.36
N LEU A 34 12.05 -3.00 1.12
CA LEU A 34 12.69 -4.04 0.32
C LEU A 34 12.89 -3.59 -1.13
N HIS A 35 11.89 -2.94 -1.72
CA HIS A 35 12.01 -2.40 -3.07
C HIS A 35 13.11 -1.32 -3.15
N ASN A 36 13.17 -0.43 -2.17
CA ASN A 36 14.16 0.65 -2.14
C ASN A 36 15.58 0.11 -1.89
N TYR A 37 15.71 -0.89 -1.02
CA TYR A 37 16.98 -1.58 -0.75
C TYR A 37 17.49 -2.31 -2.00
N ALA A 38 16.62 -3.03 -2.72
CA ALA A 38 16.97 -3.65 -3.99
C ALA A 38 17.42 -2.61 -5.05
N CYS A 39 16.79 -1.43 -5.07
CA CYS A 39 17.22 -0.34 -5.95
C CYS A 39 18.59 0.25 -5.56
N ALA A 40 18.91 0.30 -4.27
CA ALA A 40 20.20 0.78 -3.78
C ALA A 40 21.35 -0.19 -4.08
N LEU A 41 21.15 -1.50 -3.89
CA LEU A 41 22.17 -2.53 -4.16
C LEU A 41 22.65 -2.54 -5.61
N TYR A 42 21.74 -2.39 -6.56
CA TYR A 42 22.12 -2.46 -7.97
C TYR A 42 22.91 -1.24 -8.48
N SER A 43 23.02 -0.14 -7.71
CA SER A 43 23.82 1.10 -7.91
C SER A 43 24.04 1.63 -9.35
N ASN A 44 23.30 1.15 -10.34
CA ASN A 44 23.43 1.56 -11.73
C ASN A 44 22.30 1.04 -12.61
N THR A 45 21.90 1.91 -13.55
CA THR A 45 20.95 1.73 -14.66
C THR A 45 19.44 1.76 -14.33
N ASN A 46 18.91 2.99 -14.37
CA ASN A 46 17.52 3.38 -14.65
C ASN A 46 16.40 2.64 -13.88
N HIS A 47 15.79 3.34 -12.91
CA HIS A 47 14.53 3.02 -12.23
C HIS A 47 13.30 2.82 -13.16
N LYS A 48 13.51 2.81 -14.48
CA LYS A 48 12.50 2.74 -15.56
C LYS A 48 12.53 1.45 -16.37
N ASP A 49 13.55 0.61 -16.26
CA ASP A 49 13.59 -0.66 -17.02
C ASP A 49 13.18 -1.84 -16.14
N VAL A 50 11.96 -1.74 -15.62
CA VAL A 50 11.27 -2.84 -14.96
C VAL A 50 10.48 -3.60 -16.04
N LYS A 51 11.16 -4.15 -17.05
CA LYS A 51 10.51 -4.98 -18.09
C LYS A 51 10.03 -6.33 -17.55
N ASP A 52 10.62 -6.79 -16.43
CA ASP A 52 10.35 -8.10 -15.82
C ASP A 52 9.42 -8.08 -14.59
N ALA A 53 8.90 -6.92 -14.17
CA ALA A 53 7.89 -6.95 -13.10
C ALA A 53 6.50 -7.30 -13.65
N TYR A 54 5.69 -7.88 -12.77
CA TYR A 54 4.28 -8.12 -12.99
C TYR A 54 3.59 -6.91 -13.65
N PHE A 55 2.75 -7.18 -14.65
CA PHE A 55 2.00 -6.18 -15.44
C PHE A 55 1.31 -5.11 -14.56
N ILE A 56 0.79 -5.53 -13.41
CA ILE A 56 0.15 -4.68 -12.39
C ILE A 56 1.12 -3.62 -11.87
N LEU A 57 2.36 -3.98 -11.59
CA LEU A 57 3.39 -3.06 -11.10
C LEU A 57 3.85 -2.10 -12.20
N ARG A 58 3.91 -2.59 -13.45
CA ARG A 58 4.23 -1.76 -14.62
C ARG A 58 3.17 -0.69 -14.86
N VAL A 59 1.88 -1.05 -14.80
CA VAL A 59 0.75 -0.10 -14.93
C VAL A 59 0.76 0.92 -13.78
N TYR A 60 1.07 0.48 -12.56
CA TYR A 60 1.23 1.33 -11.38
C TYR A 60 2.32 2.39 -11.58
N TYR A 61 3.52 2.01 -12.04
CA TYR A 61 4.63 2.95 -12.25
C TYR A 61 4.51 3.78 -13.53
N GLN A 62 3.85 3.27 -14.57
CA GLN A 62 3.66 3.99 -15.82
C GLN A 62 2.69 5.16 -15.68
N THR A 63 1.74 5.09 -14.73
CA THR A 63 0.64 6.04 -14.61
C THR A 63 0.73 6.82 -13.30
N LYS A 64 1.42 7.97 -13.32
CA LYS A 64 1.56 8.85 -12.14
C LYS A 64 0.21 9.21 -11.49
N TRP A 65 -0.83 9.39 -12.31
CA TRP A 65 -2.18 9.65 -11.83
C TRP A 65 -2.77 8.51 -11.01
N LEU A 66 -2.55 7.25 -11.41
CA LEU A 66 -3.02 6.08 -10.65
C LEU A 66 -2.28 5.96 -9.32
N MET A 67 -0.98 6.27 -9.29
CA MET A 67 -0.20 6.26 -8.05
C MET A 67 -0.77 7.27 -7.03
N VAL A 68 -1.02 8.51 -7.45
CA VAL A 68 -1.58 9.55 -6.58
C VAL A 68 -3.01 9.20 -6.16
N ALA A 69 -3.85 8.75 -7.10
CA ALA A 69 -5.23 8.35 -6.80
C ALA A 69 -5.27 7.18 -5.81
N ALA A 70 -4.40 6.17 -5.97
CA ALA A 70 -4.33 5.03 -5.06
C ALA A 70 -3.91 5.44 -3.63
N ILE A 71 -2.96 6.37 -3.50
CA ILE A 71 -2.54 6.89 -2.19
C ILE A 71 -3.67 7.69 -1.53
N LEU A 72 -4.28 8.62 -2.26
CA LEU A 72 -5.37 9.44 -1.74
C LEU A 72 -6.57 8.57 -1.31
N MET A 73 -6.91 7.56 -2.09
CA MET A 73 -8.02 6.66 -1.78
C MET A 73 -7.69 5.72 -0.62
N TYR A 74 -6.43 5.29 -0.49
CA TYR A 74 -5.98 4.52 0.67
C TYR A 74 -6.12 5.31 1.98
N GLU A 75 -5.67 6.57 1.99
CA GLU A 75 -5.82 7.45 3.17
C GLU A 75 -7.29 7.79 3.44
N SER A 76 -8.07 8.05 2.37
CA SER A 76 -9.51 8.32 2.48
C SER A 76 -10.28 7.12 3.02
N PHE A 77 -9.91 5.89 2.65
CA PHE A 77 -10.52 4.67 3.16
C PHE A 77 -10.28 4.52 4.67
N LEU A 78 -9.03 4.63 5.12
CA LEU A 78 -8.68 4.52 6.53
C LEU A 78 -9.27 5.67 7.37
N GLY A 79 -9.34 6.87 6.80
CA GLY A 79 -10.00 8.03 7.43
C GLY A 79 -11.51 7.84 7.54
N ALA A 80 -12.18 7.40 6.48
CA ALA A 80 -13.62 7.13 6.48
C ALA A 80 -13.98 6.01 7.46
N MET A 81 -13.13 4.97 7.56
CA MET A 81 -13.33 3.88 8.51
C MET A 81 -13.26 4.35 9.96
N TYR A 82 -12.35 5.28 10.27
CA TYR A 82 -12.20 5.87 11.60
C TYR A 82 -13.36 6.82 11.98
N VAL A 83 -13.80 7.66 11.03
CA VAL A 83 -14.80 8.71 11.28
C VAL A 83 -16.22 8.16 11.29
N ARG A 84 -16.52 7.12 10.51
CA ARG A 84 -17.88 6.55 10.38
C ARG A 84 -18.52 6.12 11.72
N PRO A 85 -17.83 5.42 12.64
CA PRO A 85 -18.40 5.02 13.93
C PRO A 85 -18.62 6.19 14.91
N MET A 86 -18.04 7.37 14.66
CA MET A 86 -18.21 8.54 15.53
C MET A 86 -19.58 9.19 15.41
N TYR A 87 -20.32 8.91 14.32
CA TYR A 87 -21.62 9.50 14.05
C TYR A 87 -22.74 8.45 14.10
N PRO A 88 -23.91 8.77 14.70
CA PRO A 88 -25.08 7.90 14.70
C PRO A 88 -25.57 7.58 13.29
N SER A 89 -26.21 6.42 13.12
CA SER A 89 -26.66 5.82 11.85
C SER A 89 -27.76 6.58 11.08
N GLY A 90 -28.10 7.82 11.46
CA GLY A 90 -29.05 8.70 10.76
C GLY A 90 -28.44 10.02 10.27
N HIS A 91 -27.16 10.28 10.55
CA HIS A 91 -26.51 11.51 10.11
C HIS A 91 -26.03 11.41 8.66
N ILE A 92 -26.20 12.50 7.90
CA ILE A 92 -25.73 12.64 6.50
C ILE A 92 -24.24 12.29 6.38
N ILE A 93 -23.45 12.62 7.40
CA ILE A 93 -22.01 12.32 7.49
C ILE A 93 -21.76 10.80 7.50
N HIS A 94 -22.58 10.01 8.22
CA HIS A 94 -22.43 8.55 8.25
C HIS A 94 -22.70 7.94 6.87
N GLY A 95 -23.72 8.43 6.15
CA GLY A 95 -24.04 8.01 4.79
C GLY A 95 -22.92 8.38 3.80
N PHE A 96 -22.43 9.61 3.86
CA PHE A 96 -21.33 10.07 3.00
C PHE A 96 -20.04 9.28 3.23
N MET A 97 -19.64 9.06 4.48
CA MET A 97 -18.45 8.26 4.80
C MET A 97 -18.58 6.81 4.36
N THR A 98 -19.80 6.25 4.40
CA THR A 98 -20.07 4.90 3.89
C THR A 98 -19.87 4.82 2.37
N ILE A 99 -20.35 5.82 1.61
CA ILE A 99 -20.13 5.90 0.16
C ILE A 99 -18.63 6.01 -0.16
N VAL A 100 -17.93 6.92 0.54
CA VAL A 100 -16.48 7.09 0.37
C VAL A 100 -15.74 5.78 0.64
N LEU A 101 -16.13 5.04 1.67
CA LEU A 101 -15.55 3.74 2.01
C LEU A 101 -15.73 2.72 0.88
N TYR A 102 -16.93 2.60 0.31
CA TYR A 102 -17.19 1.67 -0.80
C TYR A 102 -16.45 2.05 -2.09
N VAL A 103 -16.38 3.35 -2.41
CA VAL A 103 -15.69 3.84 -3.60
C VAL A 103 -14.17 3.70 -3.48
N SER A 104 -13.62 3.90 -2.27
CA SER A 104 -12.18 3.80 -2.02
C SER A 104 -11.71 2.36 -1.81
N ALA A 105 -12.59 1.42 -1.43
CA ALA A 105 -12.26 0.01 -1.23
C ALA A 105 -11.52 -0.67 -2.40
N PRO A 106 -11.94 -0.57 -3.68
CA PRO A 106 -11.22 -1.21 -4.79
C PRO A 106 -9.81 -0.64 -4.99
N LEU A 107 -9.65 0.67 -4.82
CA LEU A 107 -8.35 1.36 -4.97
C LEU A 107 -7.43 1.09 -3.77
N PHE A 108 -8.00 0.95 -2.57
CA PHE A 108 -7.29 0.46 -1.38
C PHE A 108 -6.75 -0.96 -1.60
N ALA A 109 -7.59 -1.88 -2.08
CA ALA A 109 -7.18 -3.26 -2.36
C ALA A 109 -6.07 -3.31 -3.43
N TYR A 110 -6.22 -2.51 -4.49
CA TYR A 110 -5.19 -2.35 -5.51
C TYR A 110 -3.87 -1.83 -4.93
N LYS A 111 -3.90 -0.80 -4.08
CA LYS A 111 -2.70 -0.27 -3.43
C LYS A 111 -2.03 -1.31 -2.53
N THR A 112 -2.79 -2.01 -1.69
CA THR A 112 -2.28 -3.08 -0.84
C THR A 112 -1.62 -4.19 -1.66
N LEU A 113 -2.25 -4.61 -2.76
CA LEU A 113 -1.68 -5.61 -3.67
C LEU A 113 -0.38 -5.11 -4.31
N THR A 114 -0.33 -3.85 -4.76
CA THR A 114 0.89 -3.28 -5.35
C THR A 114 2.05 -3.25 -4.35
N ASN A 115 1.79 -2.89 -3.09
CA ASN A 115 2.81 -2.90 -2.03
C ASN A 115 3.34 -4.32 -1.75
N PHE A 116 2.45 -5.32 -1.73
CA PHE A 116 2.85 -6.72 -1.59
C PHE A 116 3.73 -7.18 -2.76
N LEU A 117 3.32 -6.89 -4.00
CA LEU A 117 4.09 -7.22 -5.20
C LEU A 117 5.45 -6.51 -5.24
N GLN A 118 5.53 -5.26 -4.74
CA GLN A 118 6.80 -4.54 -4.60
C GLN A 118 7.77 -5.26 -3.66
N GLY A 119 7.27 -5.78 -2.53
CA GLY A 119 8.07 -6.56 -1.58
C GLY A 119 8.61 -7.84 -2.21
N VAL A 120 7.75 -8.64 -2.84
CA VAL A 120 8.16 -9.89 -3.51
C VAL A 120 9.18 -9.62 -4.61
N TYR A 121 8.93 -8.62 -5.45
CA TYR A 121 9.85 -8.22 -6.51
C TYR A 121 11.19 -7.71 -5.96
N GLY A 122 11.17 -6.95 -4.86
CA GLY A 122 12.36 -6.52 -4.15
C GLY A 122 13.22 -7.70 -3.67
N CYS A 123 12.61 -8.69 -3.00
CA CYS A 123 13.30 -9.90 -2.58
C CYS A 123 13.93 -10.68 -3.74
N SER A 124 13.19 -10.86 -4.84
CA SER A 124 13.71 -11.58 -6.02
C SER A 124 14.92 -10.86 -6.64
N ARG A 125 14.94 -9.52 -6.64
CA ARG A 125 16.10 -8.75 -7.12
C ARG A 125 17.30 -8.89 -6.19
N ILE A 126 17.11 -8.81 -4.88
CA ILE A 126 18.20 -8.97 -3.90
C ILE A 126 18.84 -10.36 -4.07
N MET A 127 18.01 -11.41 -4.18
CA MET A 127 18.51 -12.78 -4.39
C MET A 127 19.33 -12.92 -5.67
N ARG A 128 18.91 -12.28 -6.78
CA ARG A 128 19.69 -12.28 -8.04
C ARG A 128 21.05 -11.60 -7.86
N TYR A 129 21.06 -10.45 -7.18
CA TYR A 129 22.29 -9.71 -6.88
C TYR A 129 23.29 -10.54 -6.06
N ASP A 130 22.80 -11.26 -5.05
CA ASP A 130 23.64 -12.12 -4.19
C ASP A 130 24.26 -13.27 -4.99
N ILE A 131 23.50 -13.91 -5.90
CA ILE A 131 24.01 -14.98 -6.77
C ILE A 131 25.06 -14.47 -7.77
N GLU A 132 24.84 -13.26 -8.32
CA GLU A 132 25.78 -12.62 -9.25
C GLU A 132 27.09 -12.21 -8.56
N THR A 133 27.03 -11.79 -7.29
CA THR A 133 28.20 -11.36 -6.52
C THR A 133 29.02 -12.54 -5.96
N ALA A 134 28.39 -13.70 -5.78
CA ALA A 134 29.04 -14.89 -5.24
C ALA A 134 29.83 -15.73 -6.28
N ASN A 135 29.63 -15.46 -7.57
CA ASN A 135 30.39 -16.07 -8.68
C ASN A 135 31.55 -15.16 -9.12
#